data_AF-A0AAU2XG15-F1
#
_entry.id   AF-A0AAU2XG15-F1
#
_cell.length_a   1.000
_cell.length_b   1.000
_cell.length_c   1.000
_cell.angle_alpha   90.00
_cell.angle_beta   90.00
_cell.angle_gamma   90.00
#
_symmetry.space_group_name_H-M   'P 1'
#
loop_
_entity.id
_entity.type
_entity.pdbx_description
1 polymer ?
#
loop_
_entity_poly.entity_id
_entity_poly.type
_entity_poly.pdbx_seq_one_letter_code
_entity_poly.pdbx_strand_id
1 'polypeptide(L)' 'MTRDVLDIASRAPWGWPQWDPTDPDGEDMRMASVGPLVVVFWVNRVRQRINVRDVSWLG' A
#
# COMPACT_ATOMS: atom_id res chain seq x y z
N MET A 1 10.64 -9.66 7.73
CA MET A 1 9.87 -10.31 6.65
C MET A 1 8.52 -9.63 6.44
N THR A 2 7.45 -9.86 7.20
CA THR A 2 6.21 -9.02 7.09
C THR A 2 6.44 -7.58 7.54
N ARG A 3 7.37 -7.38 8.49
CA ARG A 3 7.83 -6.07 8.94
C ARG A 3 8.41 -5.23 7.78
N ASP A 4 8.93 -5.86 6.72
CA ASP A 4 9.65 -5.14 5.68
C ASP A 4 8.71 -4.39 4.75
N VAL A 5 7.64 -5.02 4.24
CA VAL A 5 6.73 -4.35 3.30
C VAL A 5 6.00 -3.16 3.95
N LEU A 6 5.52 -3.33 5.19
CA LEU A 6 4.83 -2.25 5.92
C LEU A 6 5.80 -1.15 6.38
N ASP A 7 7.02 -1.50 6.82
CA ASP A 7 8.04 -0.50 7.18
C ASP A 7 8.45 0.32 5.94
N ILE A 8 8.71 -0.32 4.80
CA ILE A 8 9.03 0.36 3.54
C ILE A 8 7.86 1.24 3.08
N ALA A 9 6.64 0.69 3.06
CA ALA A 9 5.44 1.43 2.67
C ALA A 9 5.19 2.65 3.56
N SER A 10 5.48 2.57 4.86
CA SER A 10 5.32 3.69 5.78
C SER A 10 6.31 4.83 5.54
N ARG A 11 7.52 4.52 5.04
CA ARG A 11 8.58 5.51 4.78
C ARG A 11 8.48 6.16 3.40
N ALA A 12 8.03 5.40 2.41
CA ALA A 12 7.93 5.85 1.02
C ALA A 12 6.62 5.39 0.35
N PRO A 13 5.45 5.85 0.83
CA PRO A 13 4.15 5.37 0.34
C PRO A 13 3.92 5.64 -1.15
N TRP A 14 4.41 6.78 -1.65
CA TRP A 14 4.29 7.18 -3.06
C TRP A 14 5.25 6.47 -4.01
N GLY A 15 6.20 5.70 -3.47
CA GLY A 15 7.07 4.84 -4.28
C GLY A 15 6.35 3.59 -4.81
N TRP A 16 5.15 3.31 -4.29
CA TRP A 16 4.32 2.18 -4.70
C TRP A 16 3.26 2.61 -5.71
N PRO A 17 2.92 1.75 -6.68
CA PRO A 17 1.92 2.06 -7.69
C PRO A 17 0.55 2.28 -7.06
N GLN A 18 -0.29 3.03 -7.77
CA GLN A 18 -1.70 3.09 -7.46
C GLN A 18 -2.30 1.69 -7.54
N TRP A 19 -3.16 1.34 -6.59
CA TRP A 19 -3.74 0.00 -6.51
C TRP A 19 -4.58 -0.33 -7.74
N ASP A 20 -5.47 0.58 -8.13
CA ASP A 20 -6.26 0.50 -9.34
C ASP A 20 -6.00 1.76 -10.19
N PRO A 21 -5.19 1.66 -11.27
CA PRO A 21 -4.89 2.79 -12.14
C PRO A 21 -6.12 3.32 -12.92
N THR A 22 -7.21 2.56 -12.95
CA THR A 22 -8.44 2.94 -13.65
C THR A 22 -9.45 3.64 -12.74
N ASP A 23 -9.22 3.62 -11.42
CA ASP A 23 -10.03 4.31 -10.42
C ASP A 23 -9.54 5.76 -10.23
N PRO A 24 -10.25 6.78 -10.75
CA PRO A 24 -9.85 8.18 -10.59
C PRO A 24 -9.93 8.66 -9.13
N ASP A 25 -10.77 8.03 -8.30
CA ASP A 25 -10.91 8.35 -6.87
C ASP A 25 -9.86 7.60 -6.02
N GLY A 26 -9.14 6.67 -6.64
CA GLY A 26 -8.15 5.79 -6.02
C GLY A 26 -6.74 6.37 -5.91
N GLU A 27 -6.52 7.67 -6.15
CA GLU A 27 -5.18 8.28 -6.17
C GLU A 27 -4.36 7.99 -4.90
N ASP A 28 -5.01 7.90 -3.74
CA ASP A 28 -4.35 7.63 -2.47
C ASP A 28 -4.23 6.14 -2.13
N MET A 29 -4.78 5.25 -2.95
CA MET A 29 -4.74 3.81 -2.75
C MET A 29 -3.50 3.24 -3.40
N ARG A 30 -2.73 2.49 -2.62
CA ARG A 30 -1.42 1.97 -3.00
C ARG A 30 -1.36 0.47 -2.79
N MET A 31 -0.61 -0.20 -3.65
CA MET A 31 -0.32 -1.62 -3.54
C MET A 31 1.19 -1.81 -3.37
N ALA A 32 1.59 -2.41 -2.25
CA ALA A 32 2.97 -2.84 -2.03
C ALA A 32 3.07 -4.37 -2.07
N SER A 33 4.13 -4.88 -2.68
CA SER A 33 4.40 -6.32 -2.73
C SER A 33 5.87 -6.63 -2.43
N VAL A 34 6.10 -7.66 -1.62
CA VAL A 34 7.42 -8.23 -1.36
C VAL A 34 7.30 -9.75 -1.37
N GLY A 35 7.83 -10.38 -2.41
CA GLY A 35 7.59 -11.81 -2.65
C GLY A 35 6.09 -12.11 -2.79
N PRO A 36 5.55 -13.14 -2.12
CA PRO A 36 4.13 -13.50 -2.19
C PRO A 36 3.22 -12.59 -1.36
N LEU A 37 3.76 -11.76 -0.47
CA LEU A 37 2.96 -10.89 0.39
C LEU A 37 2.57 -9.61 -0.35
N VAL A 38 1.27 -9.32 -0.41
CA VAL A 38 0.70 -8.09 -0.97
C VAL A 38 -0.06 -7.33 0.10
N VAL A 39 0.12 -6.02 0.14
CA VAL A 39 -0.60 -5.10 1.03
C VAL A 39 -1.25 -4.00 0.19
N VAL A 40 -2.55 -3.83 0.35
CA VAL A 40 -3.28 -2.67 -0.18
C VAL A 40 -3.54 -1.70 0.96
N PHE A 41 -3.16 -0.44 0.78
CA PHE A 41 -3.28 0.58 1.82
C PHE A 41 -3.69 1.93 1.24
N TRP A 42 -4.38 2.71 2.07
CA TRP A 42 -4.76 4.09 1.79
C TRP A 42 -3.79 5.07 2.48
N VAL A 43 -3.24 6.01 1.73
CA VAL A 43 -2.42 7.12 2.24
C VAL A 43 -3.32 8.26 2.71
N ASN A 44 -3.58 8.36 4.01
CA ASN A 44 -4.34 9.48 4.55
C ASN A 44 -3.41 10.69 4.76
N ARG A 45 -3.36 11.58 3.76
CA ARG A 45 -2.52 12.79 3.77
C ARG A 45 -2.85 13.73 4.93
N VAL A 46 -4.13 13.88 5.26
CA VAL A 46 -4.59 14.80 6.32
C VAL A 46 -4.13 14.33 7.71
N ARG A 47 -4.17 13.02 7.96
CA ARG A 47 -3.81 12.43 9.26
C ARG A 47 -2.39 11.90 9.32
N GLN A 48 -1.59 12.07 8.26
CA GLN A 48 -0.19 11.63 8.17
C GLN A 48 -0.02 10.16 8.58
N ARG A 49 -0.91 9.29 8.09
CA ARG A 49 -0.90 7.85 8.40
C ARG A 49 -1.33 7.02 7.20
N ILE A 50 -0.89 5.78 7.16
CA ILE A 50 -1.44 4.77 6.25
C ILE A 50 -2.52 3.97 6.96
N ASN A 51 -3.57 3.58 6.24
CA ASN A 51 -4.59 2.64 6.74
C ASN A 51 -4.54 1.42 5.82
N VAL A 52 -4.22 0.26 6.38
CA VAL A 52 -4.22 -0.99 5.62
C VAL A 52 -5.66 -1.38 5.34
N ARG A 53 -5.96 -1.68 4.07
CA ARG A 53 -7.28 -2.14 3.64
C ARG A 53 -7.31 -3.64 3.45
N ASP A 54 -6.26 -4.21 2.88
CA ASP A 54 -6.16 -5.64 2.64
C ASP A 54 -4.71 -6.14 2.79
N VAL A 55 -4.58 -7.38 3.25
CA VAL A 55 -3.32 -8.12 3.28
C VAL A 55 -3.58 -9.50 2.71
N SER A 56 -2.89 -9.84 1.64
CA SER A 56 -3.07 -11.09 0.91
C SER A 56 -1.74 -11.81 0.69
N TRP A 57 -1.81 -13.13 0.60
CA TRP A 57 -0.69 -13.99 0.25
C TRP A 57 -0.97 -14.63 -1.10
N LEU A 58 -0.15 -14.33 -2.10
CA LEU A 58 -0.23 -14.91 -3.43
C LEU A 58 0.50 -16.26 -3.42
N GLY A 59 -0.22 -17.34 -3.72
CA GLY A 59 0.27 -18.72 -3.73
C GLY A 59 -0.53 -19.57 -4.69
#